data_AF-A0A9Q9SUW3-F1
#
_entry.id   AF-A0A9Q9SUW3-F1
#
_cell.length_a   1.000
_cell.length_b   1.000
_cell.length_c   1.000
_cell.angle_alpha   90.00
_cell.angle_beta   90.00
_cell.angle_gamma   90.00
#
_symmetry.space_group_name_H-M   'P 1'
#
loop_
_entity.id
_entity.type
_entity.pdbx_description
1 polymer ?
#
loop_
_entity_poly.entity_id
_entity_poly.type
_entity_poly.pdbx_seq_one_letter_code
_entity_poly.pdbx_strand_id
1 'polypeptide(L)'
;MKSLIRGNSPVNGQTAQLTDWSQVNWKKARKIVRNLRRRIFRAKKLGQWKQLRRLQKLMLKSYANLLLSVRQITQINTGKRTAGVDKEVATTPSQRVKLVNEWKIPKASPARRVYIPKSNSKKRPLGIPTLKDRVMQAIVKNLLEPEWEAIFEPNSYGFRPGRSCHDAIEQVVNRLNSRGKDRWVLDADLKGFFDNLAHETIMKQIDSAPGREIVAGWLKAGYISKGIYHETNKGTPQGGVISPKKRQHRIGRIGIKAQQLGWNKRKI
;
A
#
# COMPACT_ATOMS: atom_id res chain seq x y z
N MET A 1 -8.23 24.23 -27.32
CA MET A 1 -8.07 23.01 -26.50
C MET A 1 -7.55 23.36 -25.10
N LYS A 2 -8.44 23.52 -24.11
CA LYS A 2 -8.09 23.88 -22.72
C LYS A 2 -7.51 22.66 -22.00
N SER A 3 -6.30 22.78 -21.45
CA SER A 3 -5.72 21.74 -20.60
C SER A 3 -6.62 21.55 -19.37
N LEU A 4 -7.04 20.33 -19.07
CA LEU A 4 -7.83 19.92 -17.88
C LEU A 4 -7.14 20.19 -16.52
N ILE A 5 -6.03 20.93 -16.53
CA ILE A 5 -5.36 21.38 -15.32
C ILE A 5 -4.86 22.84 -15.41
N ARG A 6 -5.52 23.75 -16.14
CA ARG A 6 -5.46 25.20 -15.84
C ARG A 6 -6.65 25.48 -14.92
N GLY A 7 -6.41 25.86 -13.67
CA GLY A 7 -6.24 27.28 -13.35
C GLY A 7 -7.57 27.92 -12.94
N ASN A 8 -8.40 27.20 -12.19
CA ASN A 8 -9.39 27.68 -11.23
C ASN A 8 -9.98 26.41 -10.63
N SER A 9 -9.85 26.21 -9.32
CA SER A 9 -10.76 25.31 -8.64
C SER A 9 -12.15 25.90 -8.86
N PRO A 10 -13.11 25.20 -9.52
CA PRO A 10 -14.49 25.63 -9.39
C PRO A 10 -14.80 25.56 -7.90
N VAL A 11 -15.29 26.67 -7.37
CA VAL A 11 -15.59 26.87 -5.94
C VAL A 11 -16.66 25.88 -5.46
N ASN A 12 -17.27 25.10 -6.36
CA ASN A 12 -18.19 24.01 -6.06
C ASN A 12 -17.83 22.73 -6.82
N GLY A 13 -17.10 21.81 -6.17
CA GLY A 13 -17.35 20.35 -6.18
C GLY A 13 -17.40 19.52 -7.48
N GLN A 14 -17.36 20.07 -8.69
CA GLN A 14 -17.44 19.29 -9.93
C GLN A 14 -16.11 19.35 -10.68
N THR A 15 -15.34 18.27 -10.59
CA THR A 15 -14.21 18.05 -11.49
C THR A 15 -14.82 17.74 -12.85
N ALA A 16 -14.48 18.50 -13.90
CA ALA A 16 -14.94 18.21 -15.25
C ALA A 16 -14.69 16.73 -15.58
N GLN A 17 -15.71 16.04 -16.11
CA GLN A 17 -15.61 14.62 -16.40
C GLN A 17 -14.46 14.36 -17.37
N LEU A 18 -13.65 13.34 -17.07
CA LEU A 18 -12.61 12.91 -17.99
C LEU A 18 -13.27 12.34 -19.23
N THR A 19 -12.90 12.80 -20.42
CA THR A 19 -13.45 12.27 -21.68
C THR A 19 -12.50 11.26 -22.31
N ASP A 20 -11.19 11.53 -22.26
CA ASP A 20 -10.16 10.63 -22.78
C ASP A 20 -9.00 10.47 -21.78
N TRP A 21 -8.54 9.22 -21.64
CA TRP A 21 -7.38 8.84 -20.84
C TRP A 21 -6.07 9.50 -21.32
N SER A 22 -5.97 9.80 -22.62
CA SER A 22 -4.78 10.44 -23.21
C SER A 22 -4.58 11.88 -22.73
N GLN A 23 -5.67 12.59 -22.38
CA GLN A 23 -5.67 14.00 -21.99
C GLN A 23 -5.04 14.24 -20.61
N VAL A 24 -4.83 13.18 -19.83
CA VAL A 24 -4.30 13.30 -18.48
C VAL A 24 -2.85 13.77 -18.50
N ASN A 25 -2.60 14.97 -17.95
CA ASN A 25 -1.23 15.44 -17.76
C ASN A 25 -0.55 14.70 -16.59
N TRP A 26 0.08 13.58 -16.92
CA TRP A 26 0.77 12.69 -15.97
C TRP A 26 1.94 13.34 -15.26
N LYS A 27 2.63 14.33 -15.87
CA LYS A 27 3.73 15.06 -15.22
C LYS A 27 3.18 15.88 -14.05
N LYS A 28 2.07 16.59 -14.27
CA LYS A 28 1.41 17.40 -13.24
C LYS A 28 0.78 16.55 -12.13
N ALA A 29 0.07 15.47 -12.49
CA ALA A 29 -0.50 14.55 -11.48
C ALA A 29 0.58 13.98 -10.55
N ARG A 30 1.72 13.52 -11.11
CA ARG A 30 2.88 13.06 -10.32
C ARG A 30 3.46 14.16 -9.45
N LYS A 31 3.57 15.40 -9.94
CA LYS A 31 4.09 16.53 -9.15
C LYS A 31 3.19 16.81 -7.94
N ILE A 32 1.88 16.83 -8.11
CA ILE A 32 0.90 17.06 -7.03
C ILE A 32 1.04 15.98 -5.94
N VAL A 33 0.97 14.70 -6.32
CA VAL A 33 1.05 13.60 -5.35
C VAL A 33 2.41 13.57 -4.66
N ARG A 34 3.51 13.78 -5.39
CA ARG A 34 4.86 13.85 -4.79
C ARG A 34 4.96 14.98 -3.76
N ASN A 35 4.43 16.16 -4.06
CA ASN A 35 4.44 17.29 -3.15
C ASN A 35 3.60 17.03 -1.90
N LEU A 36 2.42 16.43 -2.04
CA LEU A 36 1.61 16.00 -0.90
C LEU A 36 2.35 14.97 -0.03
N ARG A 37 2.97 13.96 -0.64
CA ARG A 37 3.78 12.96 0.08
C ARG A 37 4.92 13.62 0.88
N ARG A 38 5.66 14.55 0.28
CA ARG A 38 6.72 15.30 0.97
C ARG A 38 6.18 16.11 2.16
N ARG A 39 5.02 16.75 2.00
CA ARG A 39 4.38 17.53 3.07
C ARG A 39 3.88 16.63 4.21
N ILE A 40 3.32 15.45 3.91
CA ILE A 40 2.92 14.46 4.91
C ILE A 40 4.13 13.98 5.71
N PHE A 41 5.21 13.60 5.01
CA PHE A 41 6.48 13.21 5.64
C PHE A 41 7.01 14.28 6.59
N ARG A 42 7.11 15.53 6.11
CA ARG A 42 7.59 16.67 6.93
C ARG A 42 6.69 16.93 8.14
N ALA A 43 5.36 16.93 7.95
CA ALA A 43 4.42 17.15 9.04
C ALA A 43 4.52 16.07 10.12
N LYS A 44 4.74 14.80 9.74
CA LYS A 44 4.99 13.72 10.71
C LYS A 44 6.32 13.90 11.43
N LYS A 45 7.39 14.20 10.69
CA LYS A 45 8.74 14.39 11.25
C LYS A 45 8.80 15.57 12.24
N LEU A 46 8.02 16.63 12.00
CA LEU A 46 7.94 17.82 12.85
C LEU A 46 6.85 17.74 13.94
N GLY A 47 6.13 16.62 14.08
CA GLY A 47 5.07 16.49 15.08
C GLY A 47 3.82 17.35 14.85
N GLN A 48 3.60 17.85 13.62
CA GLN A 48 2.48 18.74 13.28
C GLN A 48 1.19 17.96 13.02
N TRP A 49 0.58 17.40 14.08
CA TRP A 49 -0.55 16.46 14.00
C TRP A 49 -1.80 17.00 13.29
N LYS A 50 -2.18 18.26 13.51
CA LYS A 50 -3.33 18.90 12.85
C LYS A 50 -3.10 19.01 11.34
N GLN A 51 -1.91 19.46 10.95
CA GLN A 51 -1.51 19.58 9.56
C GLN A 51 -1.39 18.22 8.87
N LEU A 52 -0.80 17.23 9.54
CA LEU A 52 -0.71 15.85 9.07
C LEU A 52 -2.10 15.32 8.70
N ARG A 53 -3.07 15.40 9.61
CA ARG A 53 -4.45 14.95 9.38
C ARG A 53 -5.11 15.67 8.22
N ARG A 54 -4.93 17.00 8.09
CA ARG A 54 -5.45 17.78 6.96
C ARG A 54 -4.86 17.32 5.61
N LEU A 55 -3.54 17.14 5.56
CA LEU A 55 -2.84 16.68 4.35
C LEU A 55 -3.23 15.26 3.97
N GLN A 56 -3.46 14.41 4.96
CA GLN A 56 -3.92 13.05 4.77
C GLN A 56 -5.33 13.00 4.17
N LYS A 57 -6.27 13.76 4.74
CA LYS A 57 -7.63 13.91 4.16
C LYS A 57 -7.57 14.44 2.72
N LEU A 58 -6.67 15.39 2.45
CA LEU A 58 -6.45 15.93 1.11
C LEU A 58 -5.90 14.88 0.14
N MET A 59 -4.94 14.04 0.57
CA MET A 59 -4.40 12.95 -0.24
C MET A 59 -5.45 11.90 -0.60
N LEU A 60 -6.33 11.55 0.34
CA LEU A 60 -7.43 10.60 0.12
C LEU A 60 -8.44 11.12 -0.93
N LYS A 61 -8.76 12.41 -0.90
CA LYS A 61 -9.72 13.05 -1.83
C LYS A 61 -9.09 13.55 -3.13
N SER A 62 -7.77 13.43 -3.31
CA SER A 62 -7.07 14.03 -4.43
C SER A 62 -7.36 13.30 -5.75
N TYR A 63 -7.92 14.03 -6.72
CA TYR A 63 -8.14 13.52 -8.09
C TYR A 63 -6.82 13.06 -8.75
N ALA A 64 -5.71 13.77 -8.51
CA ALA A 64 -4.40 13.36 -9.01
C ALA A 64 -3.95 12.01 -8.41
N ASN A 65 -4.27 11.73 -7.14
CA ASN A 65 -3.96 10.47 -6.49
C ASN A 65 -4.83 9.33 -7.05
N LEU A 66 -6.11 9.58 -7.31
CA LEU A 66 -7.01 8.64 -7.99
C LEU A 66 -6.46 8.26 -9.37
N LEU A 67 -6.13 9.24 -10.23
CA LEU A 67 -5.60 9.00 -11.57
C LEU A 67 -4.33 8.15 -11.56
N LEU A 68 -3.37 8.47 -10.68
CA LEU A 68 -2.14 7.68 -10.55
C LEU A 68 -2.40 6.27 -10.02
N SER A 69 -3.34 6.13 -9.09
CA SER A 69 -3.71 4.83 -8.53
C SER A 69 -4.38 3.94 -9.58
N VAL A 70 -5.34 4.47 -10.34
CA VAL A 70 -5.96 3.76 -11.46
C VAL A 70 -4.92 3.36 -12.50
N ARG A 71 -4.01 4.27 -12.89
CA ARG A 71 -2.91 3.94 -13.80
C ARG A 71 -2.00 2.84 -13.25
N GLN A 72 -1.63 2.91 -11.97
CA GLN A 72 -0.79 1.90 -11.33
C GLN A 72 -1.43 0.51 -11.39
N ILE A 73 -2.72 0.40 -11.04
CA ILE A 73 -3.43 -0.88 -10.98
C ILE A 73 -3.71 -1.44 -12.38
N THR A 74 -4.10 -0.58 -13.33
CA THR A 74 -4.62 -1.00 -14.64
C THR A 74 -3.57 -1.08 -15.76
N GLN A 75 -2.42 -0.41 -15.61
CA GLN A 75 -1.38 -0.37 -16.64
C GLN A 75 -0.04 -0.96 -16.18
N ILE A 76 0.40 -0.62 -14.96
CA ILE A 76 1.76 -0.89 -14.49
C ILE A 76 1.85 -2.23 -13.75
N ASN A 77 0.84 -2.57 -12.94
CA ASN A 77 0.87 -3.79 -12.14
C ASN A 77 0.81 -5.05 -13.01
N THR A 78 1.59 -6.08 -12.63
CA THR A 78 1.61 -7.39 -13.30
C THR A 78 0.24 -8.09 -13.26
N GLY A 79 -0.51 -7.91 -12.16
CA GLY A 79 -1.88 -8.41 -11.99
C GLY A 79 -2.99 -7.56 -12.62
N LYS A 80 -2.70 -6.67 -13.58
CA LYS A 80 -3.67 -5.74 -14.17
C LYS A 80 -4.86 -6.41 -14.87
N ARG A 81 -4.68 -7.64 -15.37
CA ARG A 81 -5.73 -8.46 -15.99
C ARG A 81 -6.38 -9.45 -15.03
N THR A 82 -5.95 -9.50 -13.78
CA THR A 82 -6.52 -10.43 -12.79
C THR A 82 -7.74 -9.80 -12.13
N ALA A 83 -8.89 -10.43 -12.27
CA ALA A 83 -10.13 -9.96 -11.65
C ALA A 83 -10.30 -10.47 -10.20
N GLY A 84 -11.03 -9.72 -9.39
CA GLY A 84 -11.41 -10.11 -8.04
C GLY A 84 -12.61 -11.05 -8.04
N VAL A 85 -13.43 -10.98 -6.98
CA VAL A 85 -14.71 -11.69 -6.89
C VAL A 85 -15.77 -11.11 -7.84
N ASP A 86 -15.63 -9.81 -8.14
CA ASP A 86 -16.47 -8.98 -9.02
C ASP A 86 -16.27 -9.29 -10.52
N LYS A 87 -15.23 -10.05 -10.87
CA LYS A 87 -14.82 -10.33 -12.26
C LYS A 87 -14.53 -9.06 -13.10
N GLU A 88 -14.44 -7.88 -12.48
CA GLU A 88 -14.15 -6.61 -13.16
C GLU A 88 -12.65 -6.38 -13.39
N VAL A 89 -12.32 -5.87 -14.59
CA VAL A 89 -11.00 -5.35 -14.97
C VAL A 89 -11.16 -4.10 -15.82
N ALA A 90 -10.18 -3.20 -15.78
CA ALA A 90 -10.12 -2.04 -16.66
C ALA A 90 -8.87 -2.12 -17.54
N THR A 91 -9.03 -2.62 -18.77
CA THR A 91 -7.94 -2.80 -19.74
C THR A 91 -7.94 -1.73 -20.83
N THR A 92 -9.10 -1.19 -21.18
CA THR A 92 -9.23 -0.16 -22.23
C THR A 92 -9.20 1.27 -21.65
N PRO A 93 -8.80 2.28 -22.43
CA PRO A 93 -8.90 3.69 -22.01
C PRO A 93 -10.30 4.08 -21.55
N SER A 94 -11.35 3.72 -22.29
CA SER A 94 -12.75 4.05 -21.97
C SER A 94 -13.20 3.43 -20.64
N GLN A 95 -12.81 2.19 -20.34
CA GLN A 95 -13.07 1.57 -19.04
C GLN A 95 -12.39 2.32 -17.89
N ARG A 96 -11.17 2.83 -18.10
CA ARG A 96 -10.46 3.63 -17.08
C ARG A 96 -11.11 4.98 -16.86
N VAL A 97 -11.56 5.63 -17.93
CA VAL A 97 -12.31 6.88 -17.88
C VAL A 97 -13.60 6.69 -17.09
N LYS A 98 -14.39 5.66 -17.43
CA LYS A 98 -15.60 5.28 -16.69
C LYS A 98 -15.32 5.07 -15.20
N LEU A 99 -14.30 4.27 -14.87
CA LEU A 99 -13.90 4.00 -13.50
C LEU A 99 -13.53 5.26 -12.70
N VAL A 100 -12.89 6.24 -13.35
CA VAL A 100 -12.50 7.51 -12.70
C VAL A 100 -13.70 8.43 -12.51
N ASN A 101 -14.56 8.55 -13.53
CA ASN A 101 -15.74 9.44 -13.48
C ASN A 101 -16.79 8.93 -12.49
N GLU A 102 -16.98 7.61 -12.41
CA GLU A 102 -17.93 6.96 -11.49
C GLU A 102 -17.29 6.62 -10.14
N TRP A 103 -16.07 7.12 -9.86
CA TRP A 103 -15.33 6.74 -8.67
C TRP A 103 -16.06 7.16 -7.39
N LYS A 104 -16.42 6.16 -6.59
CA LYS A 104 -16.90 6.31 -5.23
C LYS A 104 -16.01 5.45 -4.33
N ILE A 105 -15.79 5.89 -3.09
CA ILE A 105 -15.02 5.10 -2.12
C ILE A 105 -15.76 3.76 -1.92
N PRO A 106 -15.13 2.63 -2.27
CA PRO A 106 -15.82 1.34 -2.21
C PRO A 106 -15.97 0.89 -0.75
N LYS A 107 -17.05 0.15 -0.47
CA LYS A 107 -17.11 -0.71 0.72
C LYS A 107 -16.18 -1.90 0.48
N ALA A 108 -15.44 -2.29 1.51
CA ALA A 108 -14.50 -3.40 1.43
C ALA A 108 -15.21 -4.69 0.98
N SER A 109 -14.71 -5.31 -0.08
CA SER A 109 -15.26 -6.57 -0.61
C SER A 109 -14.37 -7.76 -0.25
N PRO A 110 -14.93 -8.98 -0.14
CA PRO A 110 -14.14 -10.18 0.11
C PRO A 110 -13.11 -10.42 -1.00
N ALA A 111 -11.92 -10.84 -0.61
CA ALA A 111 -10.87 -11.15 -1.57
C ALA A 111 -11.09 -12.54 -2.21
N ARG A 112 -10.81 -12.68 -3.51
CA ARG A 112 -10.88 -13.98 -4.19
C ARG A 112 -9.63 -14.81 -3.88
N ARG A 113 -9.80 -16.00 -3.29
CA ARG A 113 -8.69 -16.88 -2.89
C ARG A 113 -8.21 -17.74 -4.06
N VAL A 114 -6.92 -17.65 -4.38
CA VAL A 114 -6.22 -18.43 -5.40
C VAL A 114 -4.96 -19.05 -4.79
N TYR A 115 -4.68 -20.30 -5.13
CA TYR A 115 -3.51 -21.01 -4.61
C TYR A 115 -2.38 -20.98 -5.63
N ILE A 116 -1.20 -20.54 -5.22
CA ILE A 116 0.03 -20.56 -6.03
C ILE A 116 0.94 -21.68 -5.50
N PRO A 117 1.45 -22.58 -6.36
CA PRO A 117 2.40 -23.61 -5.93
C PRO A 117 3.71 -22.98 -5.42
N LYS A 118 4.25 -23.51 -4.30
CA LYS A 118 5.65 -23.28 -3.91
C LYS A 118 6.52 -24.41 -4.44
N SER A 119 7.84 -24.17 -4.47
CA SER A 119 8.88 -25.17 -4.76
C SER A 119 8.77 -26.42 -3.90
N ASN A 120 8.38 -26.28 -2.62
CA ASN A 120 8.35 -27.38 -1.65
C ASN A 120 6.93 -27.95 -1.48
N SER A 121 6.20 -28.19 -2.58
CA SER A 121 4.85 -28.80 -2.68
C SER A 121 3.68 -28.16 -1.89
N LYS A 122 3.96 -27.23 -0.97
CA LYS A 122 2.95 -26.44 -0.23
C LYS A 122 2.37 -25.34 -1.11
N LYS A 123 1.06 -25.09 -1.02
CA LYS A 123 0.39 -24.00 -1.75
C LYS A 123 0.40 -22.71 -0.92
N ARG A 124 0.74 -21.58 -1.54
CA ARG A 124 0.61 -20.24 -0.94
C ARG A 124 -0.75 -19.67 -1.29
N PRO A 125 -1.60 -19.37 -0.30
CA PRO A 125 -2.93 -18.88 -0.60
C PRO A 125 -2.90 -17.35 -0.79
N LEU A 126 -3.46 -16.88 -1.90
CA LEU A 126 -3.43 -15.50 -2.35
C LEU A 126 -4.87 -14.94 -2.42
N GLY A 127 -5.15 -13.86 -1.71
CA GLY A 127 -6.37 -13.07 -1.86
C GLY A 127 -6.19 -12.00 -2.95
N ILE A 128 -7.00 -12.05 -4.00
CA ILE A 128 -7.06 -11.04 -5.06
C ILE A 128 -8.27 -10.14 -4.78
N PRO A 129 -8.07 -8.88 -4.37
CA PRO A 129 -9.18 -7.95 -4.15
C PRO A 129 -9.84 -7.52 -5.46
N THR A 130 -11.02 -6.92 -5.36
CA THR A 130 -11.75 -6.28 -6.46
C THR A 130 -10.92 -5.19 -7.14
N LEU A 131 -11.30 -4.77 -8.35
CA LEU A 131 -10.62 -3.65 -9.02
C LEU A 131 -10.68 -2.37 -8.18
N LYS A 132 -11.86 -2.05 -7.64
CA LYS A 132 -12.10 -0.87 -6.82
C LYS A 132 -11.29 -0.92 -5.52
N ASP A 133 -11.27 -2.07 -4.83
CA ASP A 133 -10.44 -2.24 -3.63
C ASP A 133 -8.95 -2.06 -3.93
N ARG A 134 -8.43 -2.60 -5.04
CA ARG A 134 -7.02 -2.41 -5.42
C ARG A 134 -6.68 -0.95 -5.67
N VAL A 135 -7.57 -0.19 -6.33
CA VAL A 135 -7.38 1.25 -6.54
C VAL A 135 -7.40 1.99 -5.20
N MET A 136 -8.36 1.68 -4.33
CA MET A 136 -8.46 2.32 -3.01
C MET A 136 -7.25 1.97 -2.12
N GLN A 137 -6.75 0.73 -2.19
CA GLN A 137 -5.51 0.32 -1.52
C GLN A 137 -4.29 1.09 -2.04
N ALA A 138 -4.21 1.39 -3.34
CA ALA A 138 -3.16 2.25 -3.89
C ALA A 138 -3.26 3.71 -3.39
N ILE A 139 -4.49 4.24 -3.28
CA ILE A 139 -4.74 5.59 -2.73
C ILE A 139 -4.29 5.66 -1.27
N VAL A 140 -4.71 4.69 -0.44
CA VAL A 140 -4.33 4.57 0.97
C VAL A 140 -2.83 4.32 1.13
N LYS A 141 -2.19 3.58 0.22
CA LYS A 141 -0.74 3.44 0.22
C LYS A 141 -0.03 4.78 0.05
N ASN A 142 -0.46 5.62 -0.89
CA ASN A 142 0.12 6.95 -1.10
C ASN A 142 -0.03 7.88 0.12
N LEU A 143 -1.02 7.59 0.97
CA LEU A 143 -1.26 8.26 2.24
C LEU A 143 -0.28 7.83 3.33
N LEU A 144 -0.17 6.53 3.58
CA LEU A 144 0.51 5.96 4.75
C LEU A 144 2.02 5.82 4.56
N GLU A 145 2.47 5.52 3.35
CA GLU A 145 3.88 5.31 3.03
C GLU A 145 4.78 6.52 3.42
N PRO A 146 4.44 7.80 3.12
CA PRO A 146 5.24 8.93 3.59
C PRO A 146 5.18 9.17 5.11
N GLU A 147 4.11 8.75 5.79
CA GLU A 147 4.03 8.85 7.24
C GLU A 147 4.99 7.86 7.91
N TRP A 148 5.01 6.60 7.46
CA TRP A 148 5.90 5.59 8.02
C TRP A 148 7.36 5.82 7.65
N GLU A 149 7.64 6.34 6.46
CA GLU A 149 9.00 6.71 6.07
C GLU A 149 9.62 7.74 7.03
N ALA A 150 8.81 8.56 7.70
CA ALA A 150 9.29 9.50 8.70
C ALA A 150 9.72 8.84 10.02
N ILE A 151 9.32 7.59 10.27
CA ILE A 151 9.56 6.85 11.52
C ILE A 151 10.47 5.63 11.30
N PHE A 152 10.60 5.15 10.06
CA PHE A 152 11.38 3.95 9.76
C PHE A 152 12.84 4.09 10.18
N GLU A 153 13.34 3.02 10.79
CA GLU A 153 14.72 2.92 11.23
C GLU A 153 15.67 2.85 10.02
N PRO A 154 16.87 3.47 10.08
CA PRO A 154 17.78 3.52 8.93
C PRO A 154 18.18 2.13 8.40
N ASN A 155 18.33 1.14 9.28
CA ASN A 155 18.75 -0.24 8.92
C ASN A 155 17.58 -1.14 8.51
N SER A 156 16.38 -0.59 8.32
CA SER A 156 15.26 -1.30 7.72
C SER A 156 15.30 -1.13 6.20
N TYR A 157 15.61 -2.19 5.45
CA TYR A 157 15.75 -2.12 3.99
C TYR A 157 14.54 -2.66 3.22
N GLY A 158 13.80 -3.59 3.84
CA GLY A 158 12.71 -4.29 3.19
C GLY A 158 11.58 -3.37 2.73
N PHE A 159 11.19 -3.49 1.46
CA PHE A 159 9.98 -2.88 0.89
C PHE A 159 9.93 -1.35 0.89
N ARG A 160 11.05 -0.65 1.11
CA ARG A 160 11.11 0.81 1.12
C ARG A 160 11.43 1.38 -0.27
N PRO A 161 10.79 2.49 -0.68
CA PRO A 161 11.13 3.14 -1.93
C PRO A 161 12.55 3.71 -1.86
N GLY A 162 13.44 3.26 -2.76
CA GLY A 162 14.82 3.74 -2.82
C GLY A 162 15.79 2.99 -1.92
N ARG A 163 15.38 1.86 -1.32
CA ARG A 163 16.27 0.89 -0.67
C ARG A 163 16.25 -0.43 -1.42
N SER A 164 17.38 -1.12 -1.47
CA SER A 164 17.52 -2.40 -2.16
C SER A 164 18.08 -3.50 -1.26
N CYS A 165 18.03 -4.76 -1.71
CA CYS A 165 18.69 -5.85 -1.01
C CYS A 165 20.22 -5.68 -0.99
N HIS A 166 20.79 -5.01 -1.99
CA HIS A 166 22.23 -4.74 -2.03
C HIS A 166 22.64 -3.80 -0.90
N ASP A 167 21.85 -2.77 -0.60
CA ASP A 167 22.10 -1.85 0.52
C ASP A 167 22.13 -2.61 1.86
N ALA A 168 21.29 -3.64 2.02
CA ALA A 168 21.26 -4.47 3.21
C ALA A 168 22.51 -5.35 3.32
N ILE A 169 22.93 -5.95 2.20
CA ILE A 169 24.16 -6.76 2.12
C ILE A 169 25.36 -5.88 2.43
N GLU A 170 25.45 -4.71 1.81
CA GLU A 170 26.53 -3.73 2.05
C GLU A 170 26.61 -3.34 3.53
N GLN A 171 25.47 -3.09 4.18
CA GLN A 171 25.45 -2.79 5.60
C GLN A 171 25.96 -3.94 6.47
N VAL A 172 25.61 -5.18 6.13
CA VAL A 172 26.10 -6.37 6.85
C VAL A 172 27.61 -6.53 6.65
N VAL A 173 28.09 -6.41 5.41
CA VAL A 173 29.53 -6.48 5.08
C VAL A 173 30.32 -5.40 5.83
N ASN A 174 29.81 -4.16 5.87
CA ASN A 174 30.45 -3.06 6.59
C ASN A 174 30.54 -3.29 8.11
N ARG A 175 29.62 -4.06 8.70
CA ARG A 175 29.64 -4.37 10.13
C ARG A 175 30.56 -5.56 10.47
N LEU A 176 30.73 -6.49 9.54
CA LEU A 176 31.51 -7.73 9.72
C LEU A 176 32.94 -7.67 9.17
N ASN A 177 33.29 -6.68 8.36
CA ASN A 177 34.65 -6.56 7.82
C ASN A 177 35.70 -6.25 8.92
N SER A 178 36.98 -6.23 8.54
CA SER A 178 38.11 -6.00 9.46
C SER A 178 38.06 -4.65 10.19
N ARG A 179 37.34 -3.66 9.65
CA ARG A 179 37.12 -2.34 10.28
C ARG A 179 35.84 -2.30 11.13
N GLY A 180 34.98 -3.32 11.02
CA GLY A 180 33.76 -3.48 11.77
C GLY A 180 33.99 -4.10 13.15
N LYS A 181 33.03 -3.89 14.05
CA LYS A 181 33.09 -4.37 15.46
C LYS A 181 32.38 -5.70 15.68
N ASP A 182 31.53 -6.13 14.75
CA ASP A 182 30.70 -7.31 14.95
C ASP A 182 31.47 -8.56 14.51
N ARG A 183 31.25 -9.67 15.21
CA ARG A 183 31.91 -10.97 14.96
C ARG A 183 30.94 -12.13 14.74
N TRP A 184 29.67 -11.92 15.10
CA TRP A 184 28.64 -12.94 15.07
C TRP A 184 27.37 -12.37 14.46
N VAL A 185 26.67 -13.19 13.69
CA VAL A 185 25.37 -12.85 13.10
C VAL A 185 24.31 -13.77 13.68
N LEU A 186 23.23 -13.19 14.19
CA LEU A 186 22.04 -13.93 14.57
C LEU A 186 21.08 -13.94 13.37
N ASP A 187 20.86 -15.12 12.78
CA ASP A 187 19.81 -15.31 11.80
C ASP A 187 18.48 -15.63 12.50
N ALA A 188 17.47 -14.80 12.27
CA ALA A 188 16.16 -14.92 12.90
C ALA A 188 15.05 -14.63 11.88
N ASP A 189 14.11 -15.57 11.74
CA ASP A 189 12.93 -15.44 10.88
C ASP A 189 11.62 -15.60 11.67
N LEU A 190 10.60 -14.86 11.26
CA LEU A 190 9.28 -14.89 11.89
C LEU A 190 8.38 -15.92 11.19
N LYS A 191 8.14 -17.05 11.87
CA LYS A 191 7.24 -18.10 11.39
C LYS A 191 5.80 -17.58 11.22
N GLY A 192 5.27 -17.66 10.00
CA GLY A 192 3.86 -17.35 9.73
C GLY A 192 3.49 -15.88 9.90
N PHE A 193 4.43 -14.94 9.71
CA PHE A 193 4.23 -13.51 9.97
C PHE A 193 2.94 -12.91 9.38
N PHE A 194 2.47 -13.37 8.21
CA PHE A 194 1.23 -12.84 7.59
C PHE A 194 -0.06 -13.46 8.09
N ASP A 195 0.04 -14.71 8.53
CA ASP A 195 -1.10 -15.51 8.95
C ASP A 195 -1.42 -15.22 10.42
N ASN A 196 -0.40 -14.85 11.22
CA ASN A 196 -0.52 -14.60 12.66
C ASN A 196 -0.61 -13.12 13.05
N LEU A 197 -0.70 -12.20 12.09
CA LEU A 197 -0.71 -10.77 12.41
C LEU A 197 -2.04 -10.36 13.06
N ALA A 198 -1.99 -9.88 14.30
CA ALA A 198 -3.16 -9.41 15.03
C ALA A 198 -3.70 -8.11 14.41
N HIS A 199 -4.99 -8.09 14.10
CA HIS A 199 -5.65 -6.92 13.50
C HIS A 199 -5.55 -5.70 14.41
N GLU A 200 -5.72 -5.87 15.72
CA GLU A 200 -5.61 -4.81 16.72
C GLU A 200 -4.28 -4.06 16.64
N THR A 201 -3.17 -4.79 16.46
CA THR A 201 -1.83 -4.18 16.32
C THR A 201 -1.76 -3.29 15.09
N ILE A 202 -2.32 -3.73 13.95
CA ILE A 202 -2.38 -2.93 12.73
C ILE A 202 -3.22 -1.68 12.95
N MET A 203 -4.40 -1.86 13.54
CA MET A 203 -5.37 -0.79 13.79
C MET A 203 -4.81 0.28 14.74
N LYS A 204 -4.02 -0.12 15.73
CA LYS A 204 -3.31 0.79 16.65
C LYS A 204 -2.22 1.60 15.93
N GLN A 205 -1.52 1.02 14.96
CA GLN A 205 -0.48 1.72 14.20
C GLN A 205 -1.05 2.76 13.22
N ILE A 206 -2.29 2.58 12.75
CA ILE A 206 -2.97 3.51 11.82
C ILE A 206 -4.03 4.36 12.50
N ASP A 207 -4.06 4.38 13.82
CA ASP A 207 -5.17 4.94 14.60
C ASP A 207 -5.44 6.41 14.26
N SER A 208 -4.39 7.17 14.01
CA SER A 208 -4.46 8.60 13.67
C SER A 208 -4.81 8.91 12.20
N ALA A 209 -4.87 7.91 11.32
CA ALA A 209 -4.97 8.12 9.88
C ALA A 209 -6.44 8.13 9.39
N PRO A 210 -6.86 9.10 8.55
CA PRO A 210 -8.25 9.26 8.09
C PRO A 210 -8.74 8.19 7.07
N GLY A 211 -8.08 7.03 6.98
CA GLY A 211 -8.49 5.88 6.18
C GLY A 211 -8.59 4.58 6.99
N ARG A 212 -8.54 4.69 8.32
CA ARG A 212 -8.56 3.58 9.28
C ARG A 212 -9.75 2.63 9.06
N GLU A 213 -10.95 3.18 8.90
CA GLU A 213 -12.19 2.39 8.70
C GLU A 213 -12.15 1.56 7.42
N ILE A 214 -11.54 2.11 6.36
CA ILE A 214 -11.40 1.41 5.08
C ILE A 214 -10.45 0.22 5.24
N VAL A 215 -9.34 0.42 5.96
CA VAL A 215 -8.39 -0.66 6.27
C VAL A 215 -9.04 -1.70 7.20
N ALA A 216 -9.80 -1.27 8.20
CA ALA A 216 -10.56 -2.16 9.08
C ALA A 216 -11.54 -3.03 8.28
N GLY A 217 -12.24 -2.42 7.32
CA GLY A 217 -13.12 -3.11 6.38
C GLY A 217 -12.37 -4.22 5.64
N TRP A 218 -11.19 -3.95 5.07
CA TRP A 218 -10.41 -4.98 4.37
C TRP A 218 -9.90 -6.11 5.26
N LEU A 219 -9.60 -5.82 6.53
CA LEU A 219 -9.17 -6.85 7.48
C LEU A 219 -10.34 -7.79 7.85
N LYS A 220 -11.56 -7.25 7.91
CA LYS A 220 -12.79 -8.00 8.27
C LYS A 220 -13.53 -8.60 7.07
N ALA A 221 -13.30 -8.12 5.85
CA ALA A 221 -14.08 -8.50 4.65
C ALA A 221 -13.97 -9.97 4.25
N GLY A 222 -13.09 -10.76 4.86
CA GLY A 222 -12.98 -12.19 4.59
C GLY A 222 -12.40 -12.52 3.21
N TYR A 223 -12.59 -13.77 2.78
CA TYR A 223 -12.23 -14.23 1.45
C TYR A 223 -13.22 -15.25 0.92
N ILE A 224 -13.34 -15.32 -0.41
CA ILE A 224 -14.12 -16.34 -1.10
C ILE A 224 -13.17 -17.39 -1.67
N SER A 225 -13.37 -18.66 -1.33
CA SER A 225 -12.65 -19.81 -1.89
C SER A 225 -13.63 -20.80 -2.50
N LYS A 226 -13.45 -21.14 -3.78
CA LYS A 226 -14.34 -22.07 -4.51
C LYS A 226 -15.85 -21.73 -4.39
N GLY A 227 -16.19 -20.45 -4.32
CA GLY A 227 -17.58 -19.98 -4.18
C GLY A 227 -18.10 -19.90 -2.74
N ILE A 228 -17.34 -20.39 -1.75
CA ILE A 228 -17.72 -20.36 -0.34
C ILE A 228 -17.05 -19.15 0.33
N TYR A 229 -17.85 -18.39 1.09
CA TYR A 229 -17.38 -17.28 1.90
C TYR A 229 -16.74 -17.80 3.20
N HIS A 230 -15.57 -17.26 3.54
CA HIS A 230 -14.88 -17.53 4.78
C HIS A 230 -14.53 -16.22 5.49
N GLU A 231 -14.87 -16.15 6.77
CA GLU A 231 -14.46 -15.05 7.63
C GLU A 231 -12.94 -15.10 7.90
N THR A 232 -12.35 -13.94 8.13
CA THR A 232 -10.92 -13.82 8.46
C THR A 232 -10.77 -13.27 9.87
N ASN A 233 -10.67 -14.18 10.84
CA ASN A 233 -10.54 -13.81 12.25
C ASN A 233 -9.10 -13.42 12.64
N LYS A 234 -8.08 -13.85 11.86
CA LYS A 234 -6.66 -13.52 12.06
C LYS A 234 -5.92 -13.43 10.71
N GLY A 235 -4.85 -12.63 10.67
CA GLY A 235 -3.97 -12.49 9.50
C GLY A 235 -4.45 -11.46 8.47
N THR A 236 -3.57 -11.12 7.52
CA THR A 236 -3.87 -10.13 6.46
C THR A 236 -4.05 -10.81 5.11
N PRO A 237 -5.07 -10.43 4.30
CA PRO A 237 -5.24 -10.99 2.95
C PRO A 237 -3.97 -10.78 2.12
N GLN A 238 -3.32 -11.88 1.79
CA GLN A 238 -2.06 -11.86 1.06
C GLN A 238 -2.34 -11.65 -0.43
N GLY A 239 -2.03 -10.47 -0.98
CA GLY A 239 -2.27 -10.14 -2.40
C GLY A 239 -2.99 -8.81 -2.67
N GLY A 240 -3.41 -8.10 -1.62
CA GLY A 240 -3.77 -6.68 -1.74
C GLY A 240 -2.57 -5.82 -2.12
N VAL A 241 -2.81 -4.63 -2.67
CA VAL A 241 -1.76 -3.64 -3.01
C VAL A 241 -1.03 -3.14 -1.77
N ILE A 242 -1.55 -3.41 -0.57
CA ILE A 242 -0.90 -3.16 0.73
C ILE A 242 -0.16 -4.41 1.27
N SER A 243 -0.36 -5.58 0.66
CA SER A 243 0.26 -6.87 1.03
C SER A 243 1.26 -7.32 -0.07
N PRO A 244 2.55 -7.50 0.23
CA PRO A 244 3.58 -7.78 -0.76
C PRO A 244 3.39 -9.17 -1.39
N LYS A 245 3.36 -9.15 -2.72
CA LYS A 245 3.70 -10.30 -3.56
C LYS A 245 5.20 -10.34 -3.82
N LYS A 246 5.72 -11.56 -4.04
CA LYS A 246 7.12 -11.90 -4.36
C LYS A 246 7.71 -11.26 -5.64
N ARG A 247 6.98 -10.41 -6.37
CA ARG A 247 7.49 -9.79 -7.60
C ARG A 247 6.69 -8.54 -7.96
N GLN A 248 6.73 -7.55 -7.08
CA GLN A 248 6.25 -6.21 -7.39
C GLN A 248 7.25 -5.24 -6.76
N HIS A 249 8.12 -4.70 -7.61
CA HIS A 249 8.96 -3.56 -7.27
C HIS A 249 8.08 -2.51 -6.57
N ARG A 250 8.56 -2.03 -5.41
CA ARG A 250 8.06 -0.87 -4.66
C ARG A 250 6.64 -0.99 -4.10
N ILE A 251 6.48 -1.67 -2.97
CA ILE A 251 5.27 -1.55 -2.17
C ILE A 251 5.59 -1.48 -0.68
N GLY A 252 5.62 -0.24 -0.15
CA GLY A 252 5.75 0.05 1.27
C GLY A 252 4.68 -0.63 2.10
N ARG A 253 5.12 -1.15 3.24
CA ARG A 253 4.27 -1.78 4.22
C ARG A 253 4.22 -1.01 5.51
N ILE A 254 3.14 -1.29 6.23
CA ILE A 254 2.84 -0.90 7.61
C ILE A 254 4.06 -1.22 8.47
N GLY A 255 4.77 -0.17 8.91
CA GLY A 255 5.85 -0.27 9.87
C GLY A 255 5.29 -0.67 11.22
N ILE A 256 5.29 -1.97 11.51
CA ILE A 256 5.09 -2.46 12.86
C ILE A 256 6.45 -2.38 13.55
N LYS A 257 6.55 -1.54 14.59
CA LYS A 257 7.65 -1.61 15.56
C LYS A 257 7.65 -3.00 16.18
N ALA A 258 8.50 -3.89 15.68
CA ALA A 258 8.78 -5.20 16.29
C ALA A 258 9.66 -5.10 17.55
N GLN A 259 9.94 -3.88 18.04
CA GLN A 259 10.92 -3.64 19.12
C GLN A 259 10.31 -3.47 20.52
N GLN A 260 9.01 -3.70 20.74
CA GLN A 260 8.38 -3.57 22.06
C GLN A 260 7.80 -4.89 22.63
N LEU A 261 8.23 -6.04 22.12
CA LEU A 261 8.02 -7.31 22.82
C LEU A 261 9.28 -7.65 23.59
N GLY A 262 9.16 -7.66 24.92
CA GLY A 262 10.25 -7.85 25.87
C GLY A 262 11.06 -9.11 25.58
N TRP A 263 12.31 -8.90 25.19
CA TRP A 263 13.31 -9.96 25.14
C TRP A 263 13.86 -10.16 26.55
N ASN A 264 13.39 -11.21 27.23
CA ASN A 264 14.13 -11.75 28.37
C ASN A 264 15.40 -12.41 27.82
N LYS A 265 16.53 -11.71 27.98
CA LYS A 265 17.86 -12.25 27.70
C LYS A 265 18.06 -13.48 28.59
N ARG A 266 18.07 -14.68 28.01
CA ARG A 266 18.84 -15.80 28.59
C ARG A 266 20.16 -15.84 27.83
N LYS A 267 21.24 -15.48 28.53
CA LYS A 267 22.60 -15.80 28.11
C LYS A 267 22.73 -17.33 28.12
N ILE A 268 23.24 -17.89 27.03
CA ILE A 268 24.12 -19.06 27.10
C ILE A 268 25.53 -18.47 27.00
#